data_AF-A0A228HZM4-F1
#
_entry.id   AF-A0A228HZM4-F1
#
_cell.length_a   1.000
_cell.length_b   1.000
_cell.length_c   1.000
_cell.angle_alpha   90.00
_cell.angle_beta   90.00
_cell.angle_gamma   90.00
#
_symmetry.space_group_name_H-M   'P 1'
#
loop_
_entity.id
_entity.type
_entity.pdbx_description
1 polymer ?
#
loop_
_entity_poly.entity_id
_entity_poly.type
_entity_poly.pdbx_seq_one_letter_code
_entity_poly.pdbx_strand_id
1 'polypeptide(L)'
;MKSCRHSSRRSARGSAMRCPMRKQRFSWRWSAVERTRPLSGNVHVRGAGNSAARIRMRTTKVIEETIIGNRSHVTEAPCDDPAQAIAAVERLNGRDRSTVALDANDATVMTIGGGHDGRYVVFIASEIDAALLNLTTPEAPADDVIELVTGGQRGSYSARQCVDRATATQAAAYFVSTGGADPRLCWQPG
;
A
#
# COMPACT_ATOMS: atom_id res chain seq x y z
N MET A 1 63.40 37.08 -21.67
CA MET A 1 63.83 37.58 -20.34
C MET A 1 62.59 37.76 -19.46
N LYS A 2 62.57 37.08 -18.30
CA LYS A 2 61.76 37.32 -17.06
C LYS A 2 60.22 37.25 -17.22
N SER A 3 59.43 36.64 -16.34
CA SER A 3 59.63 35.75 -15.17
C SER A 3 58.23 35.31 -14.72
N CYS A 4 58.12 34.08 -14.23
CA CYS A 4 56.97 33.45 -13.59
C CYS A 4 56.31 34.25 -12.46
N ARG A 5 55.02 33.96 -12.20
CA ARG A 5 54.56 33.47 -10.89
C ARG A 5 53.29 32.61 -11.00
N HIS A 6 53.38 31.44 -10.38
CA HIS A 6 52.29 30.54 -10.01
C HIS A 6 51.35 31.18 -8.98
N SER A 7 50.07 30.83 -9.03
CA SER A 7 49.30 30.53 -7.81
C SER A 7 48.16 29.55 -8.10
N SER A 8 48.23 28.45 -7.38
CA SER A 8 47.30 27.33 -7.33
C SER A 8 46.01 27.64 -6.57
N ARG A 9 44.94 26.90 -6.87
CA ARG A 9 44.12 26.05 -5.95
C ARG A 9 42.59 26.19 -6.10
N ARG A 10 41.97 25.01 -5.92
CA ARG A 10 40.58 24.67 -5.54
C ARG A 10 39.59 24.62 -6.72
N SER A 11 39.29 23.41 -7.21
CA SER A 11 38.30 22.47 -6.64
C SER A 11 36.88 23.01 -6.78
N ALA A 12 36.31 22.83 -7.97
CA ALA A 12 34.87 22.78 -8.14
C ALA A 12 34.42 21.35 -7.81
N ARG A 13 34.02 21.14 -6.56
CA ARG A 13 33.25 19.97 -6.17
C ARG A 13 31.95 20.02 -6.96
N GLY A 14 31.72 19.02 -7.82
CA GLY A 14 30.38 18.70 -8.29
C GLY A 14 29.54 18.37 -7.07
N SER A 15 28.65 19.29 -6.70
CA SER A 15 27.58 19.01 -5.75
C SER A 15 26.64 18.01 -6.41
N ALA A 16 26.89 16.72 -6.14
CA ALA A 16 25.86 15.72 -6.17
C ALA A 16 24.76 16.21 -5.22
N MET A 17 23.66 16.71 -5.79
CA MET A 17 22.42 16.91 -5.06
C MET A 17 21.97 15.52 -4.59
N ARG A 18 22.43 15.15 -3.39
CA ARG A 18 21.79 14.12 -2.58
C ARG A 18 20.39 14.64 -2.29
N CYS A 19 19.41 14.21 -3.07
CA CYS A 19 18.02 14.29 -2.67
C CYS A 19 17.89 13.41 -1.41
N PRO A 20 17.57 13.97 -0.24
CA PRO A 20 17.27 13.15 0.91
C PRO A 20 15.93 12.47 0.62
N MET A 21 15.97 11.14 0.40
CA MET A 21 14.80 10.28 0.44
C MET A 21 14.10 10.48 1.78
N ARG A 22 13.11 11.39 1.81
CA ARG A 22 12.14 11.46 2.88
C ARG A 22 11.26 10.23 2.72
N LYS A 23 11.49 9.24 3.58
CA LYS A 23 10.58 8.12 3.81
C LYS A 23 9.17 8.69 3.97
N GLN A 24 8.33 8.51 2.95
CA GLN A 24 6.95 8.98 2.98
C GLN A 24 6.21 8.11 4.00
N ARG A 25 6.03 8.65 5.22
CA ARG A 25 5.07 8.11 6.19
C ARG A 25 3.69 8.45 5.65
N PHE A 26 3.03 7.48 5.02
CA PHE A 26 1.64 7.62 4.61
C PHE A 26 0.77 7.76 5.86
N SER A 27 0.33 8.99 6.10
CA SER A 27 -0.48 9.45 7.23
C SER A 27 -1.97 9.06 7.09
N TRP A 28 -2.27 7.94 6.43
CA TRP A 28 -3.61 7.39 6.37
C TRP A 28 -3.76 6.34 7.49
N ARG A 29 -3.91 6.86 8.71
CA ARG A 29 -4.71 6.29 9.79
C ARG A 29 -4.43 4.82 10.18
N TRP A 30 -3.28 4.59 10.82
CA TRP A 30 -3.14 3.56 11.87
C TRP A 30 -4.06 3.85 13.09
N SER A 31 -4.67 5.04 13.16
CA SER A 31 -5.52 5.47 14.29
C SER A 31 -6.97 4.93 14.30
N ALA A 32 -7.35 4.03 13.39
CA ALA A 32 -8.71 3.45 13.39
C ALA A 32 -8.84 2.14 14.20
N VAL A 33 -7.72 1.59 14.69
CA VAL A 33 -7.65 0.36 15.51
C VAL A 33 -7.52 0.65 17.01
N GLU A 34 -7.70 1.89 17.47
CA GLU A 34 -7.89 2.16 18.90
C GLU A 34 -9.38 2.11 19.26
N ARG A 35 -9.94 0.90 19.33
CA ARG A 35 -11.24 0.66 20.00
C ARG A 35 -11.07 -0.25 21.22
N THR A 36 -10.95 0.42 22.37
CA THR A 36 -11.49 0.07 23.69
C THR A 36 -11.60 -1.41 24.04
N ARG A 37 -10.59 -1.91 24.76
CA ARG A 37 -10.70 -3.12 25.60
C ARG A 37 -11.61 -2.84 26.81
N PRO A 38 -12.66 -3.64 27.09
CA PRO A 38 -13.18 -3.76 28.43
C PRO A 38 -12.35 -4.79 29.22
N LEU A 39 -11.94 -4.39 30.43
CA LEU A 39 -11.40 -5.28 31.45
C LEU A 39 -12.54 -6.13 32.05
N SER A 40 -12.44 -7.44 31.94
CA SER A 40 -13.13 -8.47 32.75
C SER A 40 -12.41 -9.78 32.40
N GLY A 41 -11.88 -10.61 33.29
CA GLY A 41 -12.28 -11.01 34.63
C GLY A 41 -12.09 -12.54 34.64
N ASN A 42 -11.29 -13.09 35.56
CA ASN A 42 -10.95 -14.51 35.65
C ASN A 42 -12.19 -15.42 35.78
N VAL A 43 -12.12 -16.68 35.31
CA VAL A 43 -12.45 -17.92 36.06
C VAL A 43 -12.20 -19.20 35.21
N HIS A 44 -11.96 -20.28 35.94
CA HIS A 44 -11.44 -21.63 35.68
C HIS A 44 -11.90 -22.48 34.48
N VAL A 45 -11.01 -23.44 34.17
CA VAL A 45 -11.06 -24.56 33.23
C VAL A 45 -11.95 -25.71 33.74
N ARG A 46 -12.81 -26.26 32.86
CA ARG A 46 -12.89 -27.70 32.46
C ARG A 46 -14.18 -27.95 31.66
N GLY A 47 -14.05 -28.63 30.52
CA GLY A 47 -15.17 -29.19 29.77
C GLY A 47 -14.74 -29.62 28.37
N ALA A 48 -14.49 -30.92 28.19
CA ALA A 48 -14.29 -31.55 26.90
C ALA A 48 -15.61 -31.55 26.10
N GLY A 49 -15.55 -31.26 24.80
CA GLY A 49 -16.70 -31.31 23.90
C GLY A 49 -16.35 -30.97 22.46
N ASN A 50 -16.43 -31.98 21.60
CA ASN A 50 -16.36 -32.05 20.15
C ASN A 50 -16.36 -30.76 19.30
N SER A 51 -15.44 -30.78 18.32
CA SER A 51 -15.54 -30.27 16.94
C SER A 51 -16.77 -29.43 16.56
N ALA A 52 -16.53 -28.14 16.39
CA ALA A 52 -16.58 -27.52 15.09
C ALA A 52 -15.61 -26.35 15.14
N ALA A 53 -14.48 -26.44 14.44
CA ALA A 53 -13.71 -25.24 14.15
C ALA A 53 -14.68 -24.32 13.40
N ARG A 54 -15.20 -23.31 14.09
CA ARG A 54 -15.95 -22.22 13.45
C ARG A 54 -14.97 -21.67 12.43
N ILE A 55 -15.15 -22.02 11.16
CA ILE A 55 -14.60 -21.27 10.05
C ILE A 55 -15.21 -19.89 10.26
N ARG A 56 -14.46 -18.98 10.89
CA ARG A 56 -14.83 -17.58 10.88
C ARG A 56 -14.77 -17.21 9.41
N MET A 57 -15.94 -17.00 8.80
CA MET A 57 -16.00 -16.47 7.45
C MET A 57 -15.22 -15.16 7.47
N ARG A 58 -14.13 -15.12 6.70
CA ARG A 58 -13.37 -13.88 6.50
C ARG A 58 -14.28 -12.96 5.70
N THR A 59 -14.55 -11.80 6.26
CA THR A 59 -15.30 -10.74 5.58
C THR A 59 -14.31 -9.66 5.19
N THR A 60 -14.42 -9.16 3.97
CA THR A 60 -13.60 -8.04 3.50
C THR A 60 -14.51 -6.85 3.24
N LYS A 61 -14.01 -5.65 3.53
CA LYS A 61 -14.65 -4.40 3.13
C LYS A 61 -13.80 -3.73 2.09
N VAL A 62 -14.44 -3.17 1.07
CA VAL A 62 -13.80 -2.22 0.17
C VAL A 62 -14.06 -0.81 0.70
N ILE A 63 -13.00 -0.03 0.79
CA ILE A 63 -12.99 1.36 1.24
C ILE A 63 -12.46 2.20 0.07
N GLU A 64 -13.32 3.02 -0.51
CA GLU A 64 -12.97 3.91 -1.61
C GLU A 64 -13.00 5.35 -1.13
N GLU A 65 -11.98 6.13 -1.51
CA GLU A 65 -11.98 7.57 -1.34
C GLU A 65 -12.25 8.25 -2.69
N THR A 66 -13.24 9.16 -2.70
CA THR A 66 -13.51 10.04 -3.82
C THR A 66 -13.36 11.50 -3.41
N ILE A 67 -12.57 12.28 -4.14
CA ILE A 67 -12.47 13.73 -3.96
C ILE A 67 -13.57 14.43 -4.77
N ILE A 68 -14.43 15.18 -4.09
CA ILE A 68 -15.51 15.98 -4.69
C ILE A 68 -15.30 17.44 -4.31
N GLY A 69 -14.84 18.25 -5.27
CA GLY A 69 -14.45 19.64 -5.00
C GLY A 69 -13.25 19.70 -4.04
N ASN A 70 -13.44 20.28 -2.86
CA ASN A 70 -12.41 20.40 -1.81
C ASN A 70 -12.60 19.40 -0.65
N ARG A 71 -13.51 18.42 -0.78
CA ARG A 71 -13.81 17.44 0.27
C ARG A 71 -13.47 16.03 -0.20
N SER A 72 -12.97 15.21 0.72
CA SER A 72 -12.95 13.76 0.54
C SER A 72 -14.27 13.16 0.99
N HIS A 73 -14.72 12.16 0.26
CA HIS A 73 -15.85 11.32 0.61
C HIS A 73 -15.38 9.86 0.62
N VAL A 74 -15.58 9.19 1.75
CA VAL A 74 -15.20 7.78 1.93
C VAL A 74 -16.46 6.93 1.89
N THR A 75 -16.43 5.90 1.05
CA THR A 75 -17.48 4.88 0.99
C THR A 75 -16.92 3.54 1.44
N GLU A 76 -17.65 2.87 2.32
CA GLU A 76 -17.34 1.51 2.76
C GLU A 76 -18.46 0.58 2.30
N ALA A 77 -18.10 -0.56 1.71
CA ALA A 77 -19.03 -1.60 1.31
C ALA A 77 -18.48 -2.99 1.60
N PRO A 78 -19.33 -3.99 1.91
CA PRO A 78 -18.92 -5.39 1.90
C PRO A 78 -18.32 -5.78 0.53
N CYS A 79 -17.25 -6.56 0.56
CA CYS A 79 -16.51 -7.01 -0.62
C CYS A 79 -16.18 -8.50 -0.47
N ASP A 80 -17.16 -9.35 -0.72
CA ASP A 80 -17.02 -10.81 -0.58
C ASP A 80 -16.83 -11.50 -1.94
N ASP A 81 -16.89 -10.74 -3.04
CA ASP A 81 -16.68 -11.22 -4.42
C ASP A 81 -15.45 -10.55 -5.04
N PRO A 82 -14.48 -11.33 -5.57
CA PRO A 82 -13.36 -10.80 -6.34
C PRO A 82 -13.73 -9.79 -7.44
N ALA A 83 -14.90 -9.94 -8.08
CA ALA A 83 -15.36 -9.00 -9.10
C ALA A 83 -15.60 -7.58 -8.52
N GLN A 84 -16.05 -7.48 -7.27
CA GLN A 84 -16.23 -6.18 -6.59
C GLN A 84 -14.89 -5.48 -6.36
N ALA A 85 -13.86 -6.24 -5.97
CA ALA A 85 -12.51 -5.72 -5.78
C ALA A 85 -11.87 -5.27 -7.09
N ILE A 86 -12.00 -6.08 -8.16
CA ILE A 86 -11.54 -5.72 -9.50
C ILE A 86 -12.19 -4.41 -9.95
N ALA A 87 -13.52 -4.32 -9.84
CA ALA A 87 -14.24 -3.12 -10.24
C ALA A 87 -13.80 -1.87 -9.44
N ALA A 88 -13.46 -2.02 -8.17
CA ALA A 88 -12.95 -0.91 -7.35
C ALA A 88 -11.57 -0.43 -7.81
N VAL A 89 -10.66 -1.35 -8.15
CA VAL A 89 -9.34 -1.01 -8.72
C VAL A 89 -9.49 -0.34 -10.10
N GLU A 90 -10.43 -0.80 -10.92
CA GLU A 90 -10.70 -0.24 -12.24
C GLU A 90 -11.29 1.18 -12.19
N ARG A 91 -11.98 1.54 -11.10
CA ARG A 91 -12.47 2.91 -10.86
C ARG A 91 -11.37 3.90 -10.51
N LEU A 92 -10.18 3.45 -10.11
CA LEU A 92 -9.05 4.33 -9.83
C LEU A 92 -8.56 5.02 -11.10
N ASN A 93 -8.36 6.34 -11.00
CA ASN A 93 -7.93 7.20 -12.09
C ASN A 93 -6.80 8.16 -11.70
N GLY A 94 -6.30 8.09 -10.47
CA GLY A 94 -5.23 8.94 -9.95
C GLY A 94 -5.60 10.42 -9.81
N ARG A 95 -6.91 10.74 -9.79
CA ARG A 95 -7.45 12.10 -9.65
C ARG A 95 -8.45 12.15 -8.51
N ASP A 96 -9.74 12.08 -8.80
CA ASP A 96 -10.80 12.02 -7.81
C ASP A 96 -10.83 10.67 -7.09
N ARG A 97 -10.43 9.58 -7.77
CA ARG A 97 -10.25 8.25 -7.15
C ARG A 97 -8.81 7.81 -7.31
N SER A 98 -8.04 7.91 -6.24
CA SER A 98 -6.59 7.64 -6.28
C SER A 98 -6.13 6.54 -5.33
N THR A 99 -7.01 6.06 -4.45
CA THR A 99 -6.74 4.91 -3.57
C THR A 99 -8.01 4.12 -3.27
N VAL A 100 -7.83 2.80 -3.16
CA VAL A 100 -8.78 1.87 -2.56
C VAL A 100 -8.06 1.04 -1.50
N ALA A 101 -8.76 0.73 -0.41
CA ALA A 101 -8.29 -0.24 0.58
C ALA A 101 -9.27 -1.42 0.67
N LEU A 102 -8.73 -2.63 0.79
CA LEU A 102 -9.45 -3.86 1.09
C LEU A 102 -9.10 -4.24 2.53
N ASP A 103 -10.03 -3.99 3.44
CA ASP A 103 -9.88 -4.22 4.88
C ASP A 103 -10.49 -5.56 5.25
N ALA A 104 -9.65 -6.52 5.60
CA ALA A 104 -10.09 -7.82 6.08
C ALA A 104 -10.20 -7.84 7.61
N ASN A 105 -11.20 -8.59 8.10
CA ASN A 105 -11.53 -8.66 9.52
C ASN A 105 -10.46 -9.34 10.43
N ASP A 106 -9.30 -9.70 9.89
CA ASP A 106 -8.15 -10.26 10.59
C ASP A 106 -6.97 -9.28 10.70
N ALA A 107 -7.26 -7.97 10.66
CA ALA A 107 -6.27 -6.89 10.75
C ALA A 107 -5.20 -6.93 9.64
N THR A 108 -5.58 -7.49 8.48
CA THR A 108 -4.81 -7.41 7.24
C THR A 108 -5.50 -6.45 6.29
N VAL A 109 -4.77 -5.48 5.78
CA VAL A 109 -5.28 -4.49 4.82
C VAL A 109 -4.42 -4.50 3.57
N MET A 110 -5.05 -4.68 2.41
CA MET A 110 -4.42 -4.37 1.12
C MET A 110 -4.78 -2.95 0.72
N THR A 111 -3.79 -2.15 0.33
CA THR A 111 -4.01 -0.81 -0.21
C THR A 111 -3.47 -0.74 -1.63
N ILE A 112 -4.27 -0.16 -2.53
CA ILE A 112 -3.94 0.05 -3.93
C ILE A 112 -4.11 1.52 -4.24
N GLY A 113 -3.04 2.16 -4.70
CA GLY A 113 -3.03 3.57 -5.09
C GLY A 113 -2.62 3.77 -6.55
N GLY A 114 -3.00 4.90 -7.14
CA GLY A 114 -2.64 5.27 -8.51
C GLY A 114 -3.83 5.30 -9.46
N GLY A 115 -3.66 4.75 -10.66
CA GLY A 115 -4.66 4.70 -11.73
C GLY A 115 -4.44 5.70 -12.86
N HIS A 116 -3.65 6.76 -12.65
CA HIS A 116 -3.17 7.60 -13.73
C HIS A 116 -2.17 6.81 -14.59
N ASP A 117 -2.29 6.92 -15.92
CA ASP A 117 -1.47 6.18 -16.90
C ASP A 117 -1.42 4.65 -16.71
N GLY A 118 -2.44 4.09 -16.05
CA GLY A 118 -2.55 2.64 -15.81
C GLY A 118 -1.46 2.09 -14.89
N ARG A 119 -0.86 2.92 -14.04
CA ARG A 119 0.16 2.53 -13.07
C ARG A 119 -0.38 2.55 -11.64
N TYR A 120 0.03 1.57 -10.86
CA TYR A 120 -0.48 1.35 -9.51
C TYR A 120 0.64 0.98 -8.56
N VAL A 121 0.49 1.35 -7.30
CA VAL A 121 1.29 0.82 -6.18
C VAL A 121 0.38 0.00 -5.30
N VAL A 122 0.86 -1.17 -4.87
CA VAL A 122 0.09 -2.11 -4.06
C VAL A 122 0.91 -2.56 -2.88
N PHE A 123 0.32 -2.52 -1.69
CA PHE A 123 0.94 -3.06 -0.49
C PHE A 123 -0.08 -3.75 0.40
N ILE A 124 0.38 -4.72 1.19
CA ILE A 124 -0.37 -5.41 2.23
C ILE A 124 0.29 -5.11 3.57
N ALA A 125 -0.50 -4.64 4.53
CA ALA A 125 -0.09 -4.48 5.92
C ALA A 125 -0.85 -5.50 6.78
N SER A 126 -0.13 -6.28 7.59
CA SER A 126 -0.70 -7.15 8.63
C SER A 126 -0.28 -6.61 9.99
N GLU A 127 -1.26 -6.23 10.82
CA GLU A 127 -1.00 -5.81 12.19
C GLU A 127 -0.56 -6.98 13.07
N ILE A 128 -1.16 -8.16 12.84
CA ILE A 128 -0.88 -9.37 13.63
C ILE A 128 0.58 -9.81 13.43
N ASP A 129 1.06 -9.79 12.19
CA ASP A 129 2.41 -10.23 11.86
C ASP A 129 3.44 -9.09 11.89
N ALA A 130 2.99 -7.86 12.17
CA ALA A 130 3.78 -6.64 12.03
C ALA A 130 4.53 -6.56 10.69
N ALA A 131 3.87 -6.99 9.61
CA ALA A 131 4.47 -7.15 8.29
C ALA A 131 3.93 -6.10 7.30
N LEU A 132 4.82 -5.59 6.45
CA LEU A 132 4.49 -4.77 5.29
C LEU A 132 5.08 -5.44 4.05
N LEU A 133 4.23 -5.75 3.07
CA LEU A 133 4.62 -6.34 1.79
C LEU A 133 4.29 -5.36 0.68
N ASN A 134 5.29 -5.00 -0.13
CA ASN A 134 5.13 -4.23 -1.35
C ASN A 134 5.09 -5.18 -2.54
N LEU A 135 4.11 -4.99 -3.42
CA LEU A 135 4.11 -5.65 -4.71
C LEU A 135 5.13 -4.98 -5.64
N THR A 136 5.90 -5.78 -6.36
CA THR A 136 7.01 -5.30 -7.18
C THR A 136 7.00 -5.87 -8.58
N THR A 137 7.62 -5.13 -9.50
CA THR A 137 7.94 -5.54 -10.87
C THR A 137 9.48 -5.62 -10.98
N PRO A 138 10.11 -6.76 -10.66
CA PRO A 138 11.57 -6.87 -10.57
C PRO A 138 12.32 -6.51 -11.86
N GLU A 139 11.68 -6.76 -13.00
CA GLU A 139 12.21 -6.47 -14.34
C GLU A 139 12.23 -4.98 -14.68
N ALA A 140 11.53 -4.13 -13.91
CA ALA A 140 11.54 -2.70 -14.14
C ALA A 140 12.90 -2.07 -13.74
N PRO A 141 13.33 -1.00 -14.41
CA PRO A 141 14.56 -0.30 -14.06
C PRO A 141 14.53 0.19 -12.60
N ALA A 142 15.62 -0.04 -11.86
CA ALA A 142 15.71 0.32 -10.45
C ALA A 142 15.79 1.83 -10.21
N ASP A 143 16.40 2.56 -11.15
CA ASP A 143 16.69 3.99 -11.02
C ASP A 143 15.56 4.87 -11.57
N ASP A 144 14.58 4.27 -12.24
CA ASP A 144 13.43 5.00 -12.79
C ASP A 144 12.43 5.32 -11.67
N VAL A 145 11.85 6.52 -11.75
CA VAL A 145 10.85 7.02 -10.81
C VAL A 145 9.56 7.33 -11.55
N ILE A 146 8.45 6.89 -10.98
CA ILE A 146 7.10 7.15 -11.47
C ILE A 146 6.37 7.98 -10.42
N GLU A 147 5.82 9.11 -10.86
CA GLU A 147 4.96 9.97 -10.05
C GLU A 147 3.53 9.43 -10.06
N LEU A 148 2.99 9.08 -8.90
CA LEU A 148 1.61 8.63 -8.74
C LEU A 148 0.89 9.49 -7.72
N VAL A 149 -0.42 9.59 -7.87
CA VAL A 149 -1.29 10.14 -6.82
C VAL A 149 -1.89 8.97 -6.05
N THR A 150 -1.70 8.95 -4.73
CA THR A 150 -2.26 7.96 -3.81
C THR A 150 -2.86 8.69 -2.60
N GLY A 151 -4.14 8.45 -2.32
CA GLY A 151 -4.90 9.14 -1.26
C GLY A 151 -4.87 10.65 -1.45
N GLY A 152 -5.05 11.12 -2.68
CA GLY A 152 -5.00 12.53 -3.06
C GLY A 152 -3.62 13.20 -2.95
N GLN A 153 -2.58 12.48 -2.56
CA GLN A 153 -1.21 13.00 -2.42
C GLN A 153 -0.33 12.51 -3.55
N ARG A 154 0.48 13.41 -4.12
CA ARG A 154 1.51 13.04 -5.10
C ARG A 154 2.69 12.38 -4.38
N GLY A 155 3.12 11.22 -4.87
CA GLY A 155 4.26 10.46 -4.39
C GLY A 155 5.16 10.01 -5.53
N SER A 156 6.45 9.96 -5.26
CA SER A 156 7.49 9.45 -6.15
C SER A 156 7.81 8.01 -5.77
N TYR A 157 7.60 7.07 -6.69
CA TYR A 157 7.82 5.64 -6.46
C TYR A 157 8.84 5.10 -7.45
N SER A 158 9.65 4.13 -7.04
CA SER A 158 10.51 3.45 -8.01
C SER A 158 9.65 2.72 -9.04
N ALA A 159 10.08 2.63 -10.30
CA ALA A 159 9.35 1.88 -11.31
C ALA A 159 9.13 0.41 -10.92
N ARG A 160 10.03 -0.15 -10.09
CA ARG A 160 9.90 -1.48 -9.49
C ARG A 160 8.78 -1.63 -8.48
N GLN A 161 8.29 -0.55 -7.87
CA GLN A 161 7.13 -0.59 -6.97
C GLN A 161 5.81 -0.35 -7.71
N CYS A 162 5.90 -0.02 -9.00
CA CYS A 162 4.74 0.23 -9.82
C CYS A 162 4.40 -1.01 -10.65
N VAL A 163 3.12 -1.35 -10.65
CA VAL A 163 2.55 -2.44 -11.45
C VAL A 163 1.51 -1.90 -12.42
N ASP A 164 1.18 -2.71 -13.43
CA ASP A 164 0.06 -2.43 -14.32
C ASP A 164 -1.30 -2.80 -13.69
N ARG A 165 -2.38 -2.45 -14.40
CA ARG A 165 -3.75 -2.72 -13.97
C ARG A 165 -4.04 -4.22 -13.81
N ALA A 166 -3.54 -5.05 -14.71
CA ALA A 166 -3.81 -6.49 -14.69
C ALA A 166 -3.22 -7.13 -13.43
N THR A 167 -2.00 -6.74 -13.08
CA THR A 167 -1.30 -7.21 -11.89
C THR A 167 -1.98 -6.70 -10.61
N ALA A 168 -2.39 -5.41 -10.58
CA ALA A 168 -3.11 -4.85 -9.43
C ALA A 168 -4.48 -5.53 -9.19
N THR A 169 -5.24 -5.78 -10.26
CA THR A 169 -6.55 -6.46 -10.19
C THR A 169 -6.40 -7.93 -9.80
N GLN A 170 -5.36 -8.62 -10.27
CA GLN A 170 -5.02 -9.97 -9.82
C GLN A 170 -4.71 -10.01 -8.31
N ALA A 171 -3.89 -9.08 -7.82
CA ALA A 171 -3.58 -8.98 -6.40
C ALA A 171 -4.84 -8.76 -5.55
N ALA A 172 -5.71 -7.84 -5.96
CA ALA A 172 -6.98 -7.54 -5.30
C ALA A 172 -7.91 -8.76 -5.25
N ALA A 173 -8.10 -9.43 -6.39
CA ALA A 173 -8.96 -10.61 -6.50
C ALA A 173 -8.48 -11.76 -5.61
N TYR A 174 -7.16 -12.02 -5.59
CA TYR A 174 -6.57 -13.05 -4.75
C TYR A 174 -6.69 -12.71 -3.27
N PHE A 175 -6.49 -11.44 -2.91
CA PHE A 175 -6.61 -10.96 -1.54
C PHE A 175 -8.04 -11.12 -0.99
N VAL A 176 -9.07 -10.79 -1.77
CA VAL A 176 -10.46 -11.02 -1.32
C VAL A 176 -10.75 -12.51 -1.16
N SER A 177 -10.22 -13.35 -2.05
CA SER A 177 -10.50 -14.80 -2.05
C SER A 177 -9.80 -15.55 -0.91
N THR A 178 -8.56 -15.18 -0.62
CA THR A 178 -7.67 -15.98 0.26
C THR A 178 -7.21 -15.20 1.47
N GLY A 179 -7.18 -13.88 1.33
CA GLY A 179 -6.72 -12.99 2.36
C GLY A 179 -5.24 -12.70 2.44
N GLY A 180 -4.45 -13.27 1.53
CA GLY A 180 -3.00 -13.12 1.51
C GLY A 180 -2.48 -12.46 0.23
N ALA A 181 -1.16 -12.43 0.16
CA ALA A 181 -0.41 -12.07 -1.04
C ALA A 181 -0.52 -13.19 -2.09
N ASP A 182 -0.81 -12.86 -3.35
CA ASP A 182 -0.82 -13.85 -4.45
C ASP A 182 0.60 -14.42 -4.63
N PRO A 183 0.82 -15.73 -4.46
CA PRO A 183 2.14 -16.35 -4.58
C PRO A 183 2.69 -16.36 -6.01
N ARG A 184 1.86 -16.05 -7.01
CA ARG A 184 2.29 -15.89 -8.41
C ARG A 184 2.85 -14.50 -8.70
N LEU A 185 2.74 -13.58 -7.76
CA LEU A 185 3.23 -12.20 -7.87
C LEU A 185 4.47 -11.99 -7.00
N CYS A 186 5.27 -10.97 -7.34
CA CYS A 186 6.52 -10.69 -6.64
C CYS A 186 6.31 -9.70 -5.48
N TRP A 187 6.31 -10.21 -4.25
CA TRP A 187 6.20 -9.40 -3.04
C TRP A 187 7.55 -9.24 -2.34
N GLN A 188 7.83 -8.05 -1.81
CA GLN A 188 9.04 -7.72 -1.05
C GLN A 188 8.68 -7.08 0.29
N PRO A 189 9.44 -7.33 1.37
CA PRO A 189 9.32 -6.57 2.61
C PRO A 189 9.49 -5.06 2.36
N GLY A 190 8.65 -4.26 3.02
CA GLY A 190 8.64 -2.79 2.92
C GLY A 190 9.45 -2.05 3.97
#